data_AF-A0A2V9ZD02-F1
#
_entry.id   AF-A0A2V9ZD02-F1
#
_cell.length_a   1.000
_cell.length_b   1.000
_cell.length_c   1.000
_cell.angle_alpha   90.00
_cell.angle_beta   90.00
_cell.angle_gamma   90.00
#
_symmetry.space_group_name_H-M   'P 1'
#
loop_
_entity.id
_entity.type
_entity.pdbx_description
1 polymer ?
#
loop_
_entity_poly.entity_id
_entity_poly.type
_entity_poly.pdbx_seq_one_letter_code
_entity_poly.pdbx_strand_id
1 'polypeptide(L)'
;MGFIVIGGTLLLGGRVPAQYTAHGGFLPRGPLSPLLAMLFALYTFGGVEFVAITTGESRSATEIPKAVRMTFWILTLLYIGAIVVLVGVIPWNRVGMGESPFVTVFRSAKIPAAGAVMNFVVLTAALSAANAAWYVASRMLFSLGRTGWAPAAVGTLSKAGAPRFALLVSSFGIIVALVLERWAPKDAFVWILSAVFCGLMLSWLVSLAAHVRFRQKLSAQAVAALPMRSRLGAWGSLLGLVFVLAAILNTWRSSRVSMVSGLAYLVLLTLAYAVIQRKRKIVRVPQPTT
;
A
#
# COMPACT_ATOMS: atom_id res chain seq x y z
N MET A 1 15.91 7.96 5.93
CA MET A 1 16.62 8.35 7.17
C MET A 1 17.39 9.66 7.02
N GLY A 2 18.24 9.83 5.99
CA GLY A 2 19.02 11.06 5.80
C GLY A 2 18.20 12.36 5.87
N PHE A 3 17.00 12.37 5.28
CA PHE A 3 16.06 13.49 5.38
C PHE A 3 15.72 13.90 6.81
N ILE A 4 15.43 12.92 7.67
CA ILE A 4 15.04 13.15 9.06
C ILE A 4 16.22 13.67 9.87
N VAL A 5 17.41 13.12 9.65
CA VAL A 5 18.63 13.56 10.31
C VAL A 5 18.94 15.02 9.94
N ILE A 6 18.94 15.34 8.65
CA ILE A 6 19.19 16.70 8.16
C ILE A 6 18.16 17.67 8.74
N GLY A 7 16.87 17.36 8.61
CA GLY A 7 15.80 18.20 9.14
C GLY A 7 15.86 18.38 10.66
N GLY A 8 16.14 17.30 11.39
CA GLY A 8 16.32 17.33 12.84
C GLY A 8 17.49 18.24 13.25
N THR A 9 18.63 18.18 12.54
CA THR A 9 19.77 19.07 12.82
C THR A 9 19.47 20.54 12.53
N LEU A 10 18.63 20.85 11.54
CA LEU A 10 18.21 22.23 11.27
C LEU A 10 17.36 22.79 12.41
N LEU A 11 16.43 21.99 12.91
CA LEU A 11 15.49 22.39 13.95
C LEU A 11 16.17 22.48 15.31
N LEU A 12 16.92 21.44 15.70
CA LEU A 12 17.63 21.39 16.98
C LEU A 12 18.80 22.38 17.02
N GLY A 13 19.43 22.65 15.88
CA GLY A 13 20.53 23.62 15.76
C GLY A 13 20.08 25.08 15.67
N GLY A 14 18.77 25.38 15.75
CA GLY A 14 18.23 26.74 15.68
C GLY A 14 18.45 27.46 14.34
N ARG A 15 18.82 26.73 13.28
CA ARG A 15 19.08 27.30 11.94
C ARG A 15 17.80 27.70 11.22
N VAL A 16 16.67 27.12 11.63
CA VAL A 16 15.33 27.46 11.15
C VAL A 16 14.40 27.58 12.35
N PRO A 17 13.56 28.64 12.45
CA PRO A 17 12.57 28.74 13.51
C PRO A 17 11.49 27.66 13.35
N ALA A 18 11.23 26.90 14.42
CA ALA A 18 10.25 25.83 14.41
C ALA A 18 8.81 26.37 14.19
N GLN A 19 8.08 25.79 13.25
CA GLN A 19 6.77 26.28 12.80
C GLN A 19 5.56 25.58 13.44
N TYR A 20 5.77 24.72 14.44
CA TYR A 20 4.74 23.82 15.00
C TYR A 20 3.48 24.53 15.54
N THR A 21 3.62 25.76 16.02
CA THR A 21 2.52 26.53 16.62
C THR A 21 2.29 27.89 15.96
N ALA A 22 3.11 28.25 14.96
CA ALA A 22 3.18 29.59 14.38
C ALA A 22 1.90 30.03 13.63
N HIS A 23 1.03 29.09 13.26
CA HIS A 23 -0.15 29.34 12.42
C HIS A 23 -1.42 28.77 13.05
N GLY A 24 -1.81 29.31 14.21
CA GLY A 24 -3.04 28.94 14.91
C GLY A 24 -2.88 27.80 15.93
N GLY A 25 -1.67 27.59 16.46
CA GLY A 25 -1.36 26.53 17.42
C GLY A 25 -1.05 25.18 16.78
N PHE A 26 -0.96 24.13 17.60
CA PHE A 26 -0.60 22.77 17.14
C PHE A 26 -1.74 22.09 16.36
N LEU A 27 -3.00 22.41 16.68
CA LEU A 27 -4.20 21.85 16.05
C LEU A 27 -5.11 22.97 15.51
N PRO A 28 -4.65 23.72 14.49
CA PRO A 28 -5.37 24.91 14.01
C PRO A 28 -6.71 24.60 13.35
N ARG A 29 -6.91 23.35 12.89
CA ARG A 29 -8.17 22.84 12.33
C ARG A 29 -8.96 21.98 13.34
N GLY A 30 -8.62 22.07 14.62
CA GLY A 30 -9.28 21.33 15.69
C GLY A 30 -8.78 19.88 15.88
N PRO A 31 -9.20 19.24 16.98
CA PRO A 31 -8.66 17.95 17.44
C PRO A 31 -9.05 16.75 16.58
N LEU A 32 -10.10 16.85 15.75
CA LEU A 32 -10.51 15.79 14.82
C LEU A 32 -9.68 15.76 13.52
N SER A 33 -8.94 16.82 13.22
CA SER A 33 -8.21 16.94 11.96
C SER A 33 -7.16 15.85 11.72
N PRO A 34 -6.36 15.41 12.72
CA PRO A 34 -5.44 14.29 12.54
C PRO A 34 -6.15 12.99 12.17
N LEU A 35 -7.32 12.73 12.76
CA LEU A 35 -8.13 11.55 12.46
C LEU A 35 -8.63 11.55 11.01
N LEU A 36 -9.08 12.71 10.52
CA LEU A 36 -9.49 12.88 9.12
C LEU A 36 -8.30 12.77 8.16
N ALA A 37 -7.13 13.31 8.54
CA ALA A 37 -5.91 13.17 7.76
C ALA A 37 -5.44 11.72 7.66
N MET A 38 -5.65 10.90 8.71
CA MET A 38 -5.34 9.47 8.69
C MET A 38 -6.10 8.71 7.59
N LEU A 39 -7.30 9.14 7.21
CA LEU A 39 -8.04 8.54 6.08
C LEU A 39 -7.29 8.68 4.75
N PHE A 40 -6.59 9.80 4.55
CA PHE A 40 -5.73 10.00 3.37
C PHE A 40 -4.36 9.33 3.54
N ALA A 41 -3.78 9.40 4.74
CA ALA A 41 -2.49 8.75 5.03
C ALA A 41 -2.55 7.24 4.83
N LEU A 42 -3.73 6.62 5.00
CA LEU A 42 -3.98 5.21 4.78
C LEU A 42 -3.46 4.73 3.41
N TYR A 43 -3.66 5.52 2.35
CA TYR A 43 -3.21 5.18 1.00
C TYR A 43 -1.69 5.11 0.85
N THR A 44 -0.95 5.84 1.70
CA THR A 44 0.53 5.85 1.68
C THR A 44 1.13 4.58 2.28
N PHE A 45 0.33 3.75 2.94
CA PHE A 45 0.74 2.45 3.47
C PHE A 45 0.47 1.30 2.48
N GLY A 46 0.03 1.60 1.24
CA GLY A 46 -0.08 0.57 0.21
C GLY A 46 1.26 -0.13 -0.04
N GLY A 47 1.21 -1.46 -0.23
CA GLY A 47 2.40 -2.27 -0.48
C GLY A 47 3.01 -2.90 0.78
N VAL A 48 2.56 -2.56 1.99
CA VAL A 48 2.96 -3.28 3.22
C VAL A 48 2.56 -4.76 3.18
N GLU A 49 1.50 -5.09 2.43
CA GLU A 49 1.06 -6.46 2.19
C GLU A 49 2.06 -7.30 1.38
N PHE A 50 3.03 -6.67 0.69
CA PHE A 50 4.05 -7.39 -0.07
C PHE A 50 4.90 -8.28 0.85
N VAL A 51 5.12 -7.84 2.09
CA VAL A 51 5.83 -8.64 3.11
C VAL A 51 5.13 -9.97 3.33
N ALA A 52 3.79 -9.99 3.36
CA ALA A 52 3.01 -11.21 3.55
C ALA A 52 3.22 -12.21 2.40
N ILE A 53 3.34 -11.71 1.17
CA ILE A 53 3.49 -12.55 -0.02
C ILE A 53 4.87 -13.21 -0.06
N THR A 54 5.90 -12.47 0.36
CA THR A 54 7.27 -12.98 0.45
C THR A 54 7.47 -13.96 1.61
N THR A 55 6.55 -14.04 2.57
CA THR A 55 6.65 -15.02 3.67
C THR A 55 6.62 -16.46 3.17
N GLY A 56 5.91 -16.74 2.07
CA GLY A 56 5.85 -18.06 1.46
C GLY A 56 7.17 -18.55 0.87
N GLU A 57 8.14 -17.63 0.68
CA GLU A 57 9.49 -17.94 0.21
C GLU A 57 10.51 -17.94 1.36
N SER A 58 10.11 -17.55 2.57
CA SER A 58 10.98 -17.56 3.74
C SER A 58 11.22 -19.00 4.20
N ARG A 59 12.49 -19.35 4.38
CA ARG A 59 12.90 -20.65 4.96
C ARG A 59 12.81 -20.68 6.48
N SER A 60 12.56 -19.54 7.13
CA SER A 60 12.49 -19.42 8.59
C SER A 60 11.17 -18.81 9.04
N ALA A 61 10.44 -19.56 9.85
CA ALA A 61 9.19 -19.11 10.47
C ALA A 61 9.42 -18.04 11.55
N THR A 62 10.61 -17.99 12.15
CA THR A 62 10.96 -17.02 13.21
C THR A 62 11.39 -15.66 12.66
N GLU A 63 11.93 -15.62 11.44
CA GLU A 63 12.34 -14.37 10.79
C GLU A 63 11.15 -13.58 10.23
N ILE A 64 10.03 -14.24 9.89
CA ILE A 64 8.82 -13.57 9.38
C ILE A 64 8.29 -12.51 10.37
N PRO A 65 8.00 -12.82 11.65
CA PRO A 65 7.53 -11.82 12.60
C PRO A 65 8.53 -10.68 12.83
N LYS A 66 9.84 -10.97 12.75
CA LYS A 66 10.90 -9.97 12.90
C LYS A 66 10.90 -9.00 11.73
N ALA A 67 10.83 -9.50 10.49
CA ALA A 67 10.76 -8.67 9.29
C ALA A 67 9.50 -7.79 9.27
N VAL A 68 8.34 -8.34 9.66
CA VAL A 68 7.08 -7.57 9.75
C VAL A 68 7.20 -6.44 10.77
N ARG A 69 7.70 -6.73 11.99
CA ARG A 69 7.90 -5.70 13.03
C ARG A 69 8.92 -4.64 12.61
N MET A 70 10.01 -5.06 11.99
CA MET A 70 11.05 -4.16 11.48
C MET A 70 10.48 -3.22 10.42
N THR A 71 9.73 -3.76 9.46
CA THR A 71 9.05 -2.96 8.42
C THR A 71 8.10 -1.93 9.03
N PHE A 72 7.27 -2.36 9.99
CA PHE A 72 6.34 -1.46 10.69
C PHE A 72 7.09 -0.31 11.39
N TRP A 73 8.13 -0.60 12.16
CA TRP A 73 8.87 0.42 12.91
C TRP A 73 9.66 1.35 12.00
N ILE A 74 10.26 0.83 10.93
CA ILE A 74 10.96 1.65 9.94
C ILE A 74 9.99 2.60 9.25
N LEU A 75 8.83 2.13 8.78
CA LEU A 75 7.82 2.98 8.14
C LEU A 75 7.27 4.03 9.11
N THR A 76 6.97 3.63 10.35
CA THR A 76 6.49 4.54 11.40
C THR A 76 7.51 5.65 11.66
N LEU A 77 8.79 5.31 11.83
CA LEU A 77 9.85 6.27 12.07
C LEU A 77 10.05 7.18 10.85
N LEU A 78 10.02 6.63 9.64
CA LEU A 78 10.18 7.39 8.41
C LEU A 78 9.03 8.39 8.21
N TYR A 79 7.78 7.95 8.42
CA TYR A 79 6.61 8.76 8.12
C TYR A 79 6.42 9.85 9.19
N ILE A 80 6.42 9.47 10.47
CA ILE A 80 6.29 10.42 11.57
C ILE A 80 7.48 11.37 11.58
N GLY A 81 8.71 10.85 11.45
CA GLY A 81 9.91 11.68 11.43
C GLY A 81 9.93 12.66 10.25
N ALA A 82 9.49 12.25 9.06
CA ALA A 82 9.38 13.16 7.93
C ALA A 82 8.32 14.24 8.16
N ILE A 83 7.15 13.90 8.70
CA ILE A 83 6.08 14.86 9.01
C ILE A 83 6.55 15.87 10.07
N VAL A 84 7.21 15.42 11.13
CA VAL A 84 7.78 16.28 12.17
C VAL A 84 8.76 17.28 11.56
N VAL A 85 9.69 16.81 10.73
CA VAL A 85 10.63 17.70 10.03
C VAL A 85 9.91 18.69 9.11
N LEU A 86 8.96 18.22 8.29
CA LEU A 86 8.27 19.05 7.31
C LEU A 86 7.46 20.17 7.98
N VAL A 87 6.65 19.83 8.98
CA VAL A 87 5.82 20.81 9.72
C VAL A 87 6.67 21.68 10.64
N GLY A 88 7.84 21.21 11.07
CA GLY A 88 8.79 22.00 11.85
C GLY A 88 9.49 23.06 11.00
N VAL A 89 9.90 22.72 9.77
CA VAL A 89 10.68 23.62 8.90
C VAL A 89 9.79 24.53 8.05
N ILE A 90 8.66 24.03 7.57
CA ILE A 90 7.79 24.73 6.62
C ILE A 90 6.43 24.98 7.27
N PRO A 91 5.92 26.22 7.26
CA PRO A 91 4.55 26.53 7.67
C PRO A 91 3.54 25.59 7.00
N TRP A 92 2.67 24.95 7.80
CA TRP A 92 1.71 23.96 7.29
C TRP A 92 0.78 24.53 6.19
N ASN A 93 0.50 25.83 6.23
CA ASN A 93 -0.32 26.54 5.25
C ASN A 93 0.42 26.92 3.96
N ARG A 94 1.75 26.71 3.88
CA ARG A 94 2.58 26.98 2.70
C ARG A 94 3.18 25.73 2.07
N VAL A 95 2.95 24.55 2.67
CA VAL A 95 3.39 23.28 2.09
C VAL A 95 2.70 23.05 0.74
N GLY A 96 3.47 22.75 -0.30
CA GLY A 96 2.95 22.38 -1.62
C GLY A 96 2.63 23.52 -2.57
N MET A 97 2.89 24.79 -2.21
CA MET A 97 2.69 25.95 -3.10
C MET A 97 3.87 26.23 -4.06
N GLY A 98 4.81 25.28 -4.23
CA GLY A 98 6.03 25.49 -5.01
C GLY A 98 6.76 24.17 -5.30
N GLU A 99 8.08 24.15 -5.11
CA GLU A 99 8.88 22.93 -5.28
C GLU A 99 8.56 21.86 -4.22
N SER A 100 9.03 20.63 -4.44
CA SER A 100 8.82 19.50 -3.52
C SER A 100 9.21 19.89 -2.09
N PRO A 101 8.35 19.65 -1.08
CA PRO A 101 8.65 19.98 0.32
C PRO A 101 9.96 19.36 0.82
N PHE A 102 10.33 18.19 0.29
CA PHE A 102 11.60 17.53 0.62
C PHE A 102 12.81 18.31 0.08
N VAL A 103 12.70 18.86 -1.13
CA VAL A 103 13.74 19.72 -1.73
C VAL A 103 13.85 21.02 -0.95
N THR A 104 12.72 21.62 -0.57
CA THR A 104 12.69 22.85 0.23
C THR A 104 13.47 22.71 1.53
N VAL A 105 13.28 21.61 2.28
CA VAL A 105 14.04 21.38 3.52
C VAL A 105 15.55 21.23 3.25
N PHE A 106 15.95 20.52 2.19
CA PHE A 106 17.37 20.38 1.83
C PHE A 106 18.00 21.68 1.38
N ARG A 107 17.23 22.54 0.71
CA ARG A 107 17.67 23.89 0.35
C ARG A 107 17.84 24.76 1.60
N SER A 108 16.93 24.67 2.58
CA SER A 108 17.09 25.30 3.90
C SER A 108 18.32 24.79 4.65
N ALA A 109 18.74 23.55 4.40
CA ALA A 109 20.00 22.99 4.91
C ALA A 109 21.26 23.47 4.17
N LYS A 110 21.12 24.33 3.15
CA LYS A 110 22.20 24.76 2.26
C LYS A 110 22.93 23.60 1.57
N ILE A 111 22.23 22.50 1.30
CA ILE A 111 22.79 21.36 0.56
C ILE A 111 22.85 21.73 -0.93
N PRO A 112 24.05 21.74 -1.56
CA PRO A 112 24.17 22.00 -2.99
C PRO A 112 23.47 20.89 -3.78
N ALA A 113 22.89 21.24 -4.93
CA ALA A 113 22.17 20.30 -5.80
C ALA A 113 21.03 19.51 -5.10
N ALA A 114 20.42 20.08 -4.04
CA ALA A 114 19.32 19.47 -3.28
C ALA A 114 18.21 18.87 -4.17
N GLY A 115 17.82 19.58 -5.24
CA GLY A 115 16.84 19.09 -6.20
C GLY A 115 17.30 17.85 -6.97
N ALA A 116 18.54 17.84 -7.46
CA ALA A 116 19.09 16.70 -8.20
C ALA A 116 19.26 15.47 -7.30
N VAL A 117 19.74 15.66 -6.06
CA VAL A 117 19.86 14.58 -5.08
C VAL A 117 18.49 13.99 -4.77
N MET A 118 17.47 14.82 -4.52
CA MET A 118 16.13 14.30 -4.26
C MET A 118 15.52 13.61 -5.47
N ASN A 119 15.70 14.14 -6.68
CA ASN A 119 15.24 13.47 -7.89
C ASN A 119 15.88 12.09 -8.05
N PHE A 120 17.20 11.99 -7.84
CA PHE A 120 17.91 10.71 -7.88
C PHE A 120 17.36 9.71 -6.86
N VAL A 121 17.16 10.16 -5.62
CA VAL A 121 16.60 9.31 -4.53
C VAL A 121 15.18 8.85 -4.87
N VAL A 122 14.30 9.75 -5.31
CA VAL A 122 12.90 9.44 -5.63
C VAL A 122 12.81 8.49 -6.82
N LEU A 123 13.58 8.73 -7.88
CA LEU A 123 13.58 7.86 -9.07
C LEU A 123 14.10 6.46 -8.74
N THR A 124 15.18 6.36 -7.97
CA THR A 124 15.73 5.07 -7.53
C THR A 124 14.74 4.32 -6.63
N ALA A 125 14.10 5.03 -5.70
CA ALA A 125 13.07 4.44 -4.83
C ALA A 125 11.84 3.98 -5.63
N ALA A 126 11.37 4.79 -6.58
CA ALA A 126 10.25 4.46 -7.45
C ALA A 126 10.55 3.22 -8.32
N LEU A 127 11.76 3.15 -8.89
CA LEU A 127 12.19 1.99 -9.69
C LEU A 127 12.25 0.71 -8.84
N SER A 128 12.78 0.80 -7.61
CA SER A 128 12.81 -0.32 -6.66
C SER A 128 11.40 -0.77 -6.28
N ALA A 129 10.48 0.17 -6.02
CA ALA A 129 9.10 -0.13 -5.69
C ALA A 129 8.36 -0.78 -6.88
N ALA A 130 8.59 -0.27 -8.09
CA ALA A 130 8.03 -0.85 -9.31
C ALA A 130 8.50 -2.29 -9.54
N ASN A 131 9.79 -2.58 -9.33
CA ASN A 131 10.33 -3.93 -9.42
C ASN A 131 9.68 -4.88 -8.38
N ALA A 132 9.54 -4.43 -7.13
CA ALA A 132 8.87 -5.21 -6.07
C ALA A 132 7.39 -5.48 -6.41
N ALA A 133 6.66 -4.48 -6.90
CA ALA A 133 5.27 -4.63 -7.31
C ALA A 133 5.12 -5.61 -8.49
N TRP A 134 6.00 -5.53 -9.49
CA TRP A 134 6.01 -6.45 -10.63
C TRP A 134 6.31 -7.90 -10.20
N TYR A 135 7.30 -8.07 -9.33
CA TYR A 135 7.65 -9.36 -8.70
C TYR A 135 6.47 -9.97 -7.95
N VAL A 136 5.77 -9.16 -7.13
CA VAL A 136 4.62 -9.59 -6.35
C VAL A 136 3.43 -9.94 -7.23
N ALA A 137 3.12 -9.12 -8.23
CA ALA A 137 2.03 -9.37 -9.17
C ALA A 137 2.19 -10.72 -9.88
N SER A 138 3.41 -11.04 -10.31
CA SER A 138 3.71 -12.33 -10.95
C SER A 138 3.44 -13.54 -10.04
N ARG A 139 3.73 -13.42 -8.73
CA ARG A 139 3.52 -14.48 -7.73
C ARG A 139 2.07 -14.67 -7.36
N MET A 140 1.35 -13.56 -7.21
CA MET A 140 -0.10 -13.60 -7.00
C MET A 140 -0.77 -14.29 -8.20
N LEU A 141 -0.41 -13.89 -9.43
CA LEU A 141 -0.96 -14.49 -10.64
C LEU A 141 -0.59 -15.97 -10.79
N PHE A 142 0.66 -16.34 -10.47
CA PHE A 142 1.11 -17.73 -10.42
C PHE A 142 0.28 -18.57 -9.43
N SER A 143 0.05 -18.04 -8.22
CA SER A 143 -0.77 -18.70 -7.19
C SER A 143 -2.23 -18.90 -7.66
N LEU A 144 -2.80 -17.91 -8.34
CA LEU A 144 -4.13 -18.03 -8.95
C LEU A 144 -4.16 -19.13 -10.03
N GLY A 145 -3.11 -19.24 -10.84
CA GLY A 145 -2.96 -20.32 -11.83
C GLY A 145 -2.91 -21.71 -11.18
N ARG A 146 -2.12 -21.85 -10.11
CA ARG A 146 -1.99 -23.10 -9.34
C ARG A 146 -3.27 -23.52 -8.62
N THR A 147 -4.09 -22.55 -8.23
CA THR A 147 -5.36 -22.80 -7.52
C THR A 147 -6.59 -22.87 -8.45
N GLY A 148 -6.39 -22.77 -9.77
CA GLY A 148 -7.43 -22.85 -10.79
C GLY A 148 -8.32 -21.60 -10.88
N TRP A 149 -7.88 -20.48 -10.32
CA TRP A 149 -8.53 -19.17 -10.44
C TRP A 149 -8.01 -18.34 -11.63
N ALA A 150 -6.90 -18.76 -12.26
CA ALA A 150 -6.38 -18.22 -13.51
C ALA A 150 -6.00 -19.36 -14.47
N PRO A 151 -5.73 -19.08 -15.77
CA PRO A 151 -5.31 -20.11 -16.72
C PRO A 151 -4.11 -20.92 -16.24
N ALA A 152 -4.08 -22.23 -16.48
CA ALA A 152 -3.02 -23.10 -15.99
C ALA A 152 -1.61 -22.66 -16.45
N ALA A 153 -1.50 -22.04 -17.62
CA ALA A 153 -0.24 -21.54 -18.17
C ALA A 153 0.49 -20.55 -17.22
N VAL A 154 -0.24 -19.66 -16.53
CA VAL A 154 0.39 -18.72 -15.58
C VAL A 154 0.83 -19.42 -14.28
N GLY A 155 0.35 -20.63 -14.01
CA GLY A 155 0.75 -21.46 -12.87
C GLY A 155 1.97 -22.35 -13.12
N THR A 156 2.75 -22.08 -14.18
CA THR A 156 3.95 -22.86 -14.53
C THR A 156 5.23 -22.16 -14.12
N LEU A 157 6.26 -22.93 -13.76
CA LEU A 157 7.59 -22.42 -13.43
C LEU A 157 8.56 -22.70 -14.59
N SER A 158 9.49 -21.78 -14.82
CA SER A 158 10.61 -22.01 -15.72
C SER A 158 11.67 -22.92 -15.08
N LYS A 159 12.63 -23.41 -15.87
CA LYS A 159 13.79 -24.18 -15.37
C LYS A 159 14.59 -23.45 -14.28
N ALA A 160 14.56 -22.12 -14.28
CA ALA A 160 15.21 -21.27 -13.28
C ALA A 160 14.34 -21.02 -12.02
N GLY A 161 13.19 -21.67 -11.88
CA GLY A 161 12.29 -21.54 -10.73
C GLY A 161 11.39 -20.28 -10.74
N ALA A 162 11.46 -19.44 -11.77
CA ALA A 162 10.66 -18.22 -11.86
C ALA A 162 9.38 -18.41 -12.72
N PRO A 163 8.22 -17.83 -12.35
CA PRO A 163 6.97 -17.90 -13.11
C PRO A 163 6.99 -16.92 -14.31
N ARG A 164 7.81 -17.21 -15.32
CA ARG A 164 8.08 -16.29 -16.45
C ARG A 164 6.82 -15.87 -17.21
N PHE A 165 5.89 -16.79 -17.45
CA PHE A 165 4.66 -16.46 -18.17
C PHE A 165 3.76 -15.52 -17.34
N ALA A 166 3.62 -15.77 -16.03
CA ALA A 166 2.91 -14.87 -15.13
C ALA A 166 3.55 -13.48 -15.09
N LEU A 167 4.90 -13.42 -15.06
CA LEU A 167 5.65 -12.17 -15.10
C LEU A 167 5.37 -11.36 -16.37
N LEU A 168 5.40 -12.00 -17.55
CA LEU A 168 5.11 -11.36 -18.84
C LEU A 168 3.68 -10.85 -18.91
N VAL A 169 2.70 -11.64 -18.44
CA VAL A 169 1.31 -11.21 -18.36
C VAL A 169 1.15 -10.02 -17.42
N SER A 170 1.85 -10.01 -16.28
CA SER A 170 1.86 -8.86 -15.36
C SER A 170 2.47 -7.59 -15.99
N SER A 171 3.39 -7.70 -16.95
CA SER A 171 3.96 -6.55 -17.67
C SER A 171 2.93 -5.85 -18.56
N PHE A 172 1.83 -6.51 -18.93
CA PHE A 172 0.77 -5.90 -19.72
C PHE A 172 0.20 -4.64 -19.05
N GLY A 173 0.10 -4.62 -17.72
CA GLY A 173 -0.35 -3.44 -16.98
C GLY A 173 0.57 -2.22 -17.18
N ILE A 174 1.87 -2.44 -17.32
CA ILE A 174 2.85 -1.37 -17.61
C ILE A 174 2.63 -0.83 -19.03
N ILE A 175 2.39 -1.72 -20.01
CA ILE A 175 2.10 -1.31 -21.39
C ILE A 175 0.82 -0.48 -21.44
N VAL A 176 -0.24 -0.91 -20.75
CA VAL A 176 -1.50 -0.15 -20.65
C VAL A 176 -1.26 1.23 -20.04
N ALA A 177 -0.45 1.31 -18.96
CA ALA A 177 -0.11 2.59 -18.35
C ALA A 177 0.64 3.52 -19.32
N LEU A 178 1.61 3.01 -20.09
CA LEU A 178 2.34 3.78 -21.10
C LEU A 178 1.44 4.30 -22.23
N VAL A 179 0.53 3.45 -22.72
CA VAL A 179 -0.45 3.84 -23.74
C VAL A 179 -1.37 4.93 -23.20
N LEU A 180 -1.87 4.77 -21.97
CA LEU A 180 -2.75 5.73 -21.33
C LEU A 180 -2.07 7.08 -21.12
N GLU A 181 -0.81 7.07 -20.66
CA GLU A 181 0.01 8.27 -20.49
C GLU A 181 0.23 9.00 -21.82
N ARG A 182 0.40 8.25 -22.92
CA ARG A 182 0.56 8.85 -24.25
C ARG A 182 -0.73 9.49 -24.78
N TRP A 183 -1.88 8.88 -24.50
CA TRP A 183 -3.19 9.30 -25.01
C TRP A 183 -3.86 10.38 -24.17
N ALA A 184 -3.74 10.29 -22.85
CA ALA A 184 -4.40 11.18 -21.88
C ALA A 184 -3.42 11.64 -20.78
N PRO A 185 -2.30 12.32 -21.12
CA PRO A 185 -1.23 12.63 -20.17
C PRO A 185 -1.69 13.47 -18.96
N LYS A 186 -2.76 14.26 -19.11
CA LYS A 186 -3.30 15.09 -18.02
C LYS A 186 -4.05 14.29 -16.97
N ASP A 187 -4.68 13.19 -17.36
CA ASP A 187 -5.61 12.43 -16.53
C ASP A 187 -5.13 11.01 -16.22
N ALA A 188 -4.22 10.46 -17.02
CA ALA A 188 -3.71 9.09 -16.92
C ALA A 188 -3.19 8.77 -15.52
N PHE A 189 -2.37 9.66 -14.95
CA PHE A 189 -1.88 9.52 -13.58
C PHE A 189 -3.02 9.38 -12.56
N VAL A 190 -4.04 10.24 -12.66
CA VAL A 190 -5.19 10.23 -11.75
C VAL A 190 -5.99 8.94 -11.92
N TRP A 191 -6.25 8.51 -13.15
CA TRP A 191 -7.00 7.29 -13.43
C TRP A 191 -6.28 6.03 -12.94
N ILE A 192 -4.98 5.94 -13.19
CA ILE A 192 -4.15 4.82 -12.72
C ILE A 192 -4.14 4.78 -11.19
N LEU A 193 -3.92 5.91 -10.52
CA LEU A 193 -3.96 5.98 -9.06
C LEU A 193 -5.33 5.60 -8.49
N SER A 194 -6.43 6.08 -9.09
CA SER A 194 -7.78 5.71 -8.67
C SER A 194 -8.02 4.21 -8.76
N ALA A 195 -7.54 3.54 -9.82
CA ALA A 195 -7.65 2.09 -9.97
C ALA A 195 -6.83 1.34 -8.90
N VAL A 196 -5.58 1.77 -8.68
CA VAL A 196 -4.69 1.18 -7.66
C VAL A 196 -5.29 1.31 -6.26
N PHE A 197 -5.77 2.50 -5.89
CA PHE A 197 -6.39 2.73 -4.58
C PHE A 197 -7.67 1.93 -4.37
N CYS A 198 -8.47 1.73 -5.43
CA CYS A 198 -9.63 0.85 -5.32
C CYS A 198 -9.21 -0.61 -5.04
N GLY A 199 -8.24 -1.13 -5.80
CA GLY A 199 -7.71 -2.48 -5.60
C GLY A 199 -7.11 -2.68 -4.21
N LEU A 200 -6.35 -1.70 -3.73
CA LEU A 200 -5.74 -1.70 -2.40
C LEU A 200 -6.80 -1.73 -1.29
N MET A 201 -7.82 -0.86 -1.37
CA MET A 201 -8.88 -0.82 -0.36
C MET A 201 -9.69 -2.12 -0.32
N LEU A 202 -9.98 -2.70 -1.49
CA LEU A 202 -10.66 -3.99 -1.56
C LEU A 202 -9.81 -5.11 -0.96
N SER A 203 -8.50 -5.15 -1.26
CA SER A 203 -7.60 -6.17 -0.73
C SER A 203 -7.55 -6.12 0.80
N TRP A 204 -7.52 -4.92 1.38
CA TRP A 204 -7.53 -4.72 2.83
C TRP A 204 -8.87 -5.05 3.45
N LEU A 205 -9.98 -4.66 2.82
CA LEU A 205 -11.32 -5.00 3.29
C LEU A 205 -11.51 -6.52 3.38
N VAL A 206 -11.13 -7.24 2.31
CA VAL A 206 -11.19 -8.71 2.28
C VAL A 206 -10.22 -9.33 3.30
N SER A 207 -8.98 -8.81 3.40
CA SER A 207 -7.98 -9.33 4.34
C SER A 207 -8.40 -9.17 5.80
N LEU A 208 -8.95 -8.00 6.16
CA LEU A 208 -9.44 -7.73 7.51
C LEU A 208 -10.68 -8.57 7.83
N ALA A 209 -11.64 -8.66 6.91
CA ALA A 209 -12.81 -9.52 7.07
C ALA A 209 -12.43 -11.00 7.22
N ALA A 210 -11.47 -11.48 6.42
CA ALA A 210 -10.92 -12.82 6.53
C ALA A 210 -10.23 -13.03 7.89
N HIS A 211 -9.46 -12.06 8.38
CA HIS A 211 -8.80 -12.15 9.68
C HIS A 211 -9.81 -12.16 10.85
N VAL A 212 -10.90 -11.37 10.78
CA VAL A 212 -12.00 -11.43 11.78
C VAL A 212 -12.59 -12.84 11.82
N ARG A 213 -12.95 -13.41 10.67
CA ARG A 213 -13.50 -14.78 10.61
C ARG A 213 -12.50 -15.84 11.04
N PHE A 214 -11.24 -15.68 10.69
CA PHE A 214 -10.15 -16.56 11.14
C PHE A 214 -10.08 -16.58 12.67
N ARG A 215 -10.06 -15.41 13.31
CA ARG A 215 -10.02 -15.30 14.78
C ARG A 215 -11.27 -15.83 15.48
N GLN A 216 -12.43 -15.77 14.85
CA GLN A 216 -13.68 -16.34 15.39
C GLN A 216 -13.71 -17.87 15.32
N LYS A 217 -13.01 -18.48 14.35
CA LYS A 217 -13.01 -19.94 14.15
C LYS A 217 -11.89 -20.68 14.88
N LEU A 218 -10.82 -19.99 15.27
CA LEU A 218 -9.70 -20.63 15.97
C LEU A 218 -10.04 -20.87 17.45
N SER A 219 -9.69 -22.06 17.95
CA SER A 219 -9.71 -22.34 19.39
C SER A 219 -8.64 -21.54 20.14
N ALA A 220 -8.81 -21.34 21.44
CA ALA A 220 -7.83 -20.62 22.26
C ALA A 220 -6.42 -21.24 22.20
N GLN A 221 -6.34 -22.58 22.15
CA GLN A 221 -5.08 -23.32 22.00
C GLN A 221 -4.44 -23.05 20.63
N ALA A 222 -5.22 -23.06 19.55
CA ALA A 222 -4.71 -22.75 18.21
C ALA A 222 -4.23 -21.30 18.10
N VAL A 223 -4.88 -20.35 18.78
CA VAL A 223 -4.41 -18.95 18.85
C VAL A 223 -3.09 -18.84 19.59
N ALA A 224 -2.89 -19.59 20.68
CA ALA A 224 -1.66 -19.59 21.46
C ALA A 224 -0.47 -20.16 20.68
N ALA A 225 -0.71 -21.11 19.78
CA ALA A 225 0.30 -21.71 18.92
C ALA A 225 0.75 -20.82 17.74
N LEU A 226 0.12 -19.67 17.50
CA LEU A 226 0.47 -18.81 16.38
C LEU A 226 1.87 -18.17 16.57
N PRO A 227 2.76 -18.23 15.57
CA PRO A 227 4.08 -17.58 15.62
C PRO A 227 4.02 -16.06 15.81
N MET A 228 2.91 -15.45 15.37
CA MET A 228 2.64 -14.03 15.52
C MET A 228 1.16 -13.81 15.81
N ARG A 229 0.87 -12.97 16.80
CA ARG A 229 -0.50 -12.64 17.21
C ARG A 229 -0.75 -11.13 17.14
N SER A 230 -1.87 -10.75 16.55
CA SER A 230 -2.43 -9.40 16.74
C SER A 230 -2.86 -9.25 18.20
N ARG A 231 -2.34 -8.24 18.90
CA ARG A 231 -2.63 -7.97 20.32
C ARG A 231 -4.12 -7.68 20.55
N LEU A 232 -4.74 -6.91 19.66
CA LEU A 232 -6.16 -6.56 19.73
C LEU A 232 -7.07 -7.62 19.08
N GLY A 233 -6.50 -8.71 18.54
CA GLY A 233 -7.26 -9.81 17.94
C GLY A 233 -8.25 -9.34 16.87
N ALA A 234 -9.49 -9.85 16.95
CA ALA A 234 -10.56 -9.49 16.02
C ALA A 234 -11.02 -8.04 16.16
N TRP A 235 -10.95 -7.45 17.36
CA TRP A 235 -11.32 -6.05 17.60
C TRP A 235 -10.44 -5.08 16.85
N GLY A 236 -9.13 -5.34 16.80
CA GLY A 236 -8.20 -4.54 15.99
C GLY A 236 -8.54 -4.59 14.49
N SER A 237 -8.95 -5.77 14.00
CA SER A 237 -9.38 -5.91 12.60
C SER A 237 -10.73 -5.27 12.32
N LEU A 238 -11.66 -5.28 13.28
CA LEU A 238 -12.93 -4.59 13.17
C LEU A 238 -12.73 -3.07 13.11
N LEU A 239 -11.86 -2.53 13.98
CA LEU A 239 -11.44 -1.13 13.92
C LEU A 239 -10.83 -0.80 12.55
N GLY A 240 -9.88 -1.61 12.07
CA GLY A 240 -9.31 -1.44 10.73
C GLY A 240 -10.36 -1.44 9.63
N LEU A 241 -11.37 -2.30 9.73
CA LEU A 241 -12.45 -2.40 8.75
C LEU A 241 -13.31 -1.12 8.75
N VAL A 242 -13.61 -0.57 9.92
CA VAL A 242 -14.29 0.74 10.05
C VAL A 242 -13.45 1.86 9.42
N PHE A 243 -12.13 1.89 9.66
CA PHE A 243 -11.24 2.90 9.06
C PHE A 243 -11.16 2.79 7.53
N VAL A 244 -11.02 1.58 6.99
CA VAL A 244 -10.99 1.35 5.54
C VAL A 244 -12.33 1.76 4.91
N LEU A 245 -13.45 1.41 5.52
CA LEU A 245 -14.77 1.82 5.05
C LEU A 245 -14.93 3.35 5.10
N ALA A 246 -14.52 4.00 6.17
CA ALA A 246 -14.54 5.46 6.29
C ALA A 246 -13.67 6.13 5.21
N ALA A 247 -12.49 5.58 4.93
CA ALA A 247 -11.61 6.08 3.86
C ALA A 247 -12.26 5.92 2.47
N ILE A 248 -12.87 4.77 2.17
CA ILE A 248 -13.62 4.54 0.93
C ILE A 248 -14.75 5.56 0.78
N LEU A 249 -15.59 5.71 1.82
CA LEU A 249 -16.73 6.63 1.79
C LEU A 249 -16.28 8.09 1.61
N ASN A 250 -15.22 8.50 2.29
CA ASN A 250 -14.65 9.83 2.13
C ASN A 250 -14.12 10.07 0.71
N THR A 251 -13.44 9.09 0.13
CA THR A 251 -12.91 9.17 -1.23
C THR A 251 -14.02 9.19 -2.28
N TRP A 252 -15.09 8.41 -2.09
CA TRP A 252 -16.25 8.41 -2.98
C TRP A 252 -17.01 9.73 -2.94
N ARG A 253 -17.13 10.33 -1.75
CA ARG A 253 -17.72 11.67 -1.58
C ARG A 253 -16.87 12.74 -2.27
N SER A 254 -15.55 12.62 -2.21
CA SER A 254 -14.63 13.62 -2.75
C SER A 254 -14.40 13.51 -4.26
N SER A 255 -14.55 12.32 -4.85
CA SER A 255 -14.26 12.09 -6.27
C SER A 255 -15.28 11.16 -6.90
N ARG A 256 -16.11 11.71 -7.80
CA ARG A 256 -17.06 10.93 -8.60
C ARG A 256 -16.35 9.90 -9.47
N VAL A 257 -15.18 10.26 -10.02
CA VAL A 257 -14.37 9.35 -10.84
C VAL A 257 -13.96 8.13 -10.02
N SER A 258 -13.43 8.33 -8.82
CA SER A 258 -13.03 7.23 -7.92
C SER A 258 -14.21 6.38 -7.47
N MET A 259 -15.39 6.97 -7.27
CA MET A 259 -16.61 6.23 -6.95
C MET A 259 -17.05 5.33 -8.10
N VAL A 260 -17.19 5.90 -9.32
CA VAL A 260 -17.63 5.15 -10.50
C VAL A 260 -16.62 4.07 -10.88
N SER A 261 -15.33 4.40 -10.90
CA SER A 261 -14.28 3.43 -11.20
C SER A 261 -14.25 2.31 -10.15
N GLY A 262 -14.46 2.64 -8.88
CA GLY A 262 -14.49 1.65 -7.81
C GLY A 262 -15.67 0.69 -7.89
N LEU A 263 -16.87 1.21 -8.15
CA LEU A 263 -18.06 0.39 -8.37
C LEU A 263 -17.92 -0.49 -9.61
N ALA A 264 -17.44 0.07 -10.73
CA ALA A 264 -17.18 -0.68 -11.95
C ALA A 264 -16.18 -1.83 -11.69
N TYR A 265 -15.10 -1.55 -10.96
CA TYR A 265 -14.10 -2.56 -10.59
C TYR A 265 -14.68 -3.68 -9.72
N LEU A 266 -15.51 -3.33 -8.73
CA LEU A 266 -16.19 -4.32 -7.88
C LEU A 266 -17.16 -5.20 -8.68
N VAL A 267 -17.93 -4.61 -9.59
CA VAL A 267 -18.84 -5.34 -10.48
C VAL A 267 -18.04 -6.29 -11.37
N LEU A 268 -16.98 -5.80 -12.02
CA LEU A 268 -16.12 -6.61 -12.88
C LEU A 268 -15.51 -7.80 -12.13
N LEU A 269 -14.97 -7.58 -10.92
CA LEU A 269 -14.42 -8.66 -10.10
C LEU A 269 -15.49 -9.67 -9.67
N THR A 270 -16.68 -9.20 -9.30
CA THR A 270 -17.79 -10.08 -8.91
C THR A 270 -18.26 -10.95 -10.08
N LEU A 271 -18.35 -10.36 -11.28
CA LEU A 271 -18.68 -11.09 -12.50
C LEU A 271 -17.59 -12.11 -12.85
N ALA A 272 -16.31 -11.70 -12.81
CA ALA A 272 -15.19 -12.59 -13.06
C ALA A 272 -15.19 -13.78 -12.08
N TYR A 273 -15.41 -13.51 -10.79
CA TYR A 273 -15.56 -14.53 -9.76
C TYR A 273 -16.70 -15.51 -10.09
N ALA A 274 -17.88 -15.01 -10.44
CA ALA A 274 -19.05 -15.83 -10.76
C ALA A 274 -18.81 -16.72 -11.99
N VAL A 275 -18.20 -16.18 -13.05
CA VAL A 275 -17.87 -16.93 -14.28
C VAL A 275 -16.85 -18.03 -13.98
N ILE A 276 -15.77 -17.71 -13.27
CA ILE A 276 -14.71 -18.69 -12.92
C ILE A 276 -15.27 -19.77 -11.99
N GLN A 277 -16.09 -19.39 -10.99
CA GLN A 277 -16.70 -20.34 -10.07
C GLN A 277 -17.63 -21.33 -10.80
N ARG A 278 -18.42 -20.86 -11.78
CA ARG A 278 -19.27 -21.72 -12.62
C ARG A 278 -18.43 -22.74 -13.38
N LYS A 279 -17.37 -22.30 -14.07
CA LYS A 279 -16.45 -23.21 -14.80
C LYS A 279 -15.81 -24.25 -13.89
N ARG A 280 -15.45 -23.87 -12.65
CA ARG A 280 -14.87 -24.80 -11.67
C ARG A 280 -15.87 -25.81 -11.10
N LYS A 281 -17.12 -25.41 -10.85
CA LYS A 281 -18.18 -26.33 -10.43
C LYS A 281 -18.50 -27.36 -11.51
N ILE A 282 -18.43 -26.97 -12.78
CA ILE A 282 -18.65 -27.87 -13.93
C ILE A 282 -17.54 -28.94 -14.04
N VAL A 283 -16.30 -28.65 -13.62
CA VAL A 283 -15.17 -29.61 -13.64
C VAL A 283 -15.13 -30.54 -12.40
N ARG A 284 -15.92 -30.27 -11.35
CA ARG A 284 -16.01 -31.13 -10.14
C ARG A 284 -17.42 -31.70 -9.95
N VAL A 285 -17.72 -32.88 -10.54
CA VAL A 285 -18.67 -33.94 -10.06
C VAL A 285 -18.34 -35.27 -10.80
N PRO A 286 -18.36 -36.49 -10.19
CA PRO A 286 -18.78 -36.87 -8.83
C PRO A 286 -17.65 -37.44 -7.92
N GLN A 287 -17.89 -37.36 -6.61
CA GLN A 287 -17.20 -38.15 -5.58
C GLN A 287 -17.62 -39.63 -5.72
N PRO A 288 -16.70 -40.60 -5.62
CA PRO A 288 -17.09 -41.99 -5.41
C PRO A 288 -17.74 -42.11 -4.04
N THR A 289 -18.95 -42.66 -4.00
CA THR A 289 -19.54 -43.18 -2.77
C THR A 289 -18.75 -44.40 -2.32
N THR A 290 -18.07 -44.30 -1.18
CA THR A 290 -17.73 -45.43 -0.31
C THR A 290 -17.76 -44.95 1.12
#